data_AF-A0A2D7A6T4-F1
#
_entry.id   AF-A0A2D7A6T4-F1
#
_cell.length_a   1.000
_cell.length_b   1.000
_cell.length_c   1.000
_cell.angle_alpha   90.00
_cell.angle_beta   90.00
_cell.angle_gamma   90.00
#
_symmetry.space_group_name_H-M   'P 1'
#
loop_
_entity.id
_entity.type
_entity.pdbx_description
1 polymer ?
#
loop_
_entity_poly.entity_id
_entity_poly.type
_entity_poly.pdbx_seq_one_letter_code
_entity_poly.pdbx_strand_id
1 'polypeptide(L)'
;MGGLQDGQVDRSEHTHEPWEKRVDSIMRLVSDKKRLILTVDELRRGIEDLGPSVYDELSYYERWISSLTNVLIEKGVVTSDEVGHKMNDVEARWSADREIEP
;
A
#
# COMPACT_ATOMS: atom_id res chain seq x y z
N MET A 1 -11.07 -13.10 10.04
CA MET A 1 -11.94 -12.57 11.11
C MET A 1 -12.03 -13.56 12.27
N GLY A 2 -12.02 -13.10 13.53
CA GLY A 2 -12.01 -14.00 14.69
C GLY A 2 -13.36 -14.69 14.91
N GLY A 3 -13.36 -16.03 14.99
CA GLY A 3 -14.55 -16.82 15.33
C GLY A 3 -15.55 -17.04 14.19
N LEU A 4 -15.28 -16.56 12.98
CA LEU A 4 -16.12 -16.82 11.81
C LEU A 4 -15.76 -18.16 11.16
N GLN A 5 -16.74 -18.79 10.52
CA GLN A 5 -16.51 -19.95 9.66
C GLN A 5 -15.82 -19.50 8.38
N ASP A 6 -14.87 -20.30 7.90
CA ASP A 6 -14.14 -20.05 6.66
C ASP A 6 -13.74 -21.39 6.01
N GLY A 7 -13.27 -21.34 4.77
CA GLY A 7 -12.81 -22.48 3.99
C GLY A 7 -11.44 -23.03 4.46
N GLN A 8 -10.95 -24.00 3.70
CA GLN A 8 -9.61 -24.53 3.90
C GLN A 8 -8.56 -23.46 3.57
N VAL A 9 -7.56 -23.33 4.42
CA VAL A 9 -6.42 -22.42 4.20
C VAL A 9 -5.60 -22.89 2.99
N ASP A 10 -5.40 -22.00 2.02
CA ASP A 10 -4.37 -22.20 1.00
C ASP A 10 -2.97 -22.07 1.63
N ARG A 11 -2.11 -23.04 1.34
CA ARG A 11 -0.73 -23.12 1.88
C ARG A 11 0.32 -23.00 0.77
N SER A 12 -0.10 -22.65 -0.44
CA SER A 12 0.80 -22.39 -1.55
C SER A 12 1.75 -21.23 -1.23
N GLU A 13 2.95 -21.24 -1.81
CA GLU A 13 3.85 -20.11 -1.69
C GLU A 13 3.39 -18.97 -2.59
N HIS A 14 3.33 -17.77 -2.03
CA HIS A 14 3.03 -16.56 -2.79
C HIS A 14 4.34 -15.93 -3.26
N THR A 15 4.53 -15.83 -4.58
CA THR A 15 5.68 -15.11 -5.14
C THR A 15 5.42 -13.62 -5.08
N HIS A 16 6.31 -12.88 -4.42
CA HIS A 16 6.15 -11.44 -4.30
C HIS A 16 6.49 -10.69 -5.59
N GLU A 17 5.57 -9.85 -6.02
CA GLU A 17 5.78 -8.94 -7.13
C GLU A 17 6.82 -7.87 -6.76
N PRO A 18 7.56 -7.30 -7.74
CA PRO A 18 8.56 -6.28 -7.47
C PRO A 18 8.00 -5.05 -6.73
N TRP A 19 6.74 -4.68 -6.97
CA TRP A 19 6.12 -3.53 -6.31
C TRP A 19 5.79 -3.81 -4.84
N GLU A 20 5.42 -5.03 -4.48
CA GLU A 20 5.15 -5.44 -3.10
C GLU A 20 6.41 -5.30 -2.24
N LYS A 21 7.56 -5.70 -2.79
CA LYS A 21 8.87 -5.51 -2.14
C LYS A 21 9.21 -4.03 -1.95
N ARG A 22 8.77 -3.16 -2.86
CA ARG A 22 8.94 -1.70 -2.71
C ARG A 22 8.06 -1.17 -1.60
N VAL A 23 6.80 -1.61 -1.50
CA VAL A 23 5.89 -1.23 -0.39
C VAL A 23 6.49 -1.63 0.96
N ASP A 24 6.98 -2.86 1.10
CA ASP A 24 7.67 -3.30 2.33
C ASP A 24 8.90 -2.44 2.66
N SER A 25 9.70 -2.11 1.65
CA SER A 25 10.88 -1.25 1.81
C SER A 25 10.51 0.16 2.27
N ILE A 26 9.42 0.73 1.72
CA ILE A 26 8.90 2.04 2.15
C ILE A 26 8.43 1.96 3.60
N MET A 27 7.65 0.95 3.96
CA MET A 27 7.19 0.74 5.35
C MET A 27 8.38 0.73 6.31
N ARG A 28 9.38 -0.13 6.04
CA ARG A 28 10.61 -0.24 6.84
C ARG A 28 11.34 1.08 6.98
N LEU A 29 11.38 1.89 5.92
CA LEU A 29 12.04 3.19 5.92
C LEU A 29 11.33 4.21 6.80
N VAL A 30 10.00 4.33 6.65
CA VAL A 30 9.20 5.34 7.37
C VAL A 30 8.98 4.96 8.83
N SER A 31 9.05 3.66 9.16
CA SER A 31 8.89 3.14 10.52
C SER A 31 10.21 2.90 11.26
N ASP A 32 11.36 3.28 10.68
CA ASP A 32 12.63 3.06 11.34
C ASP A 32 12.76 3.94 12.59
N LYS A 33 13.57 3.48 13.57
CA LYS A 33 13.73 4.20 14.84
C LYS A 33 14.28 5.61 14.70
N LYS A 34 14.94 5.90 13.56
CA LYS A 34 15.57 7.20 13.31
C LYS A 34 14.59 8.24 12.79
N ARG A 35 13.74 7.88 11.82
CA ARG A 35 12.76 8.80 11.22
C ARG A 35 11.46 8.79 12.00
N LEU A 36 11.00 7.61 12.42
CA LEU A 36 9.78 7.40 13.19
C LEU A 36 8.59 8.20 12.64
N ILE A 37 8.44 8.19 11.31
CA ILE A 37 7.38 8.94 10.62
C ILE A 37 6.05 8.23 10.81
N LEU A 38 6.05 6.89 10.84
CA LEU A 38 4.87 6.04 11.00
C LEU A 38 5.17 4.93 12.02
N THR A 39 4.19 4.60 12.86
CA THR A 39 4.23 3.40 13.71
C THR A 39 3.40 2.27 13.10
N VAL A 40 3.65 1.03 13.54
CA VAL A 40 2.85 -0.13 13.10
C VAL A 40 1.39 0.01 13.57
N ASP A 41 1.15 0.65 14.71
CA ASP A 41 -0.21 0.88 15.22
C ASP A 41 -0.99 1.86 14.32
N GLU A 42 -0.32 2.90 13.82
CA GLU A 42 -0.91 3.84 12.85
C GLU A 42 -1.23 3.14 11.52
N LEU A 43 -0.32 2.29 11.03
CA LEU A 43 -0.58 1.48 9.84
C LEU A 43 -1.80 0.57 10.01
N ARG A 44 -1.92 -0.11 11.16
CA ARG A 44 -3.04 -1.01 11.44
C ARG A 44 -4.37 -0.27 11.51
N ARG A 45 -4.39 0.87 12.23
CA ARG A 45 -5.57 1.75 12.28
C ARG A 45 -6.03 2.12 10.87
N GLY A 46 -5.12 2.61 10.03
CA GLY A 46 -5.48 3.01 8.67
C GLY A 46 -5.95 1.84 7.78
N ILE A 47 -5.49 0.61 8.02
CA ILE A 47 -5.99 -0.59 7.29
C ILE A 47 -7.42 -0.94 7.74
N GLU A 48 -7.69 -0.85 9.05
CA GLU A 48 -9.00 -1.12 9.64
C GLU A 48 -10.03 -0.06 9.24
N ASP A 49 -9.59 1.18 9.00
CA ASP A 49 -10.41 2.30 8.56
C ASP A 49 -10.81 2.26 7.07
N LEU A 50 -10.22 1.38 6.24
CA LEU A 50 -10.55 1.26 4.81
C LEU A 50 -12.01 0.83 4.55
N GLY A 51 -12.67 0.31 5.60
CA GLY A 51 -14.04 -0.18 5.53
C GLY A 51 -14.15 -1.61 4.98
N PRO A 52 -15.27 -2.30 5.25
CA PRO A 52 -15.36 -3.75 5.03
C PRO A 52 -15.25 -4.19 3.56
N SER A 53 -15.82 -3.43 2.63
CA SER A 53 -15.80 -3.79 1.20
C SER A 53 -14.41 -3.69 0.60
N VAL A 54 -13.68 -2.62 0.92
CA VAL A 54 -12.31 -2.38 0.43
C VAL A 54 -11.33 -3.37 1.07
N TYR A 55 -11.59 -3.74 2.33
CA TYR A 55 -10.77 -4.74 3.01
C TYR A 55 -10.83 -6.10 2.31
N ASP A 56 -11.97 -6.54 1.79
CA ASP A 56 -12.05 -7.86 1.13
C ASP A 56 -11.56 -7.83 -0.33
N GLU A 57 -11.66 -6.68 -1.00
CA GLU A 57 -11.26 -6.51 -2.40
C GLU A 57 -9.76 -6.29 -2.60
N LEU A 58 -9.10 -5.58 -1.69
CA LEU A 58 -7.67 -5.29 -1.81
C LEU A 58 -6.81 -6.48 -1.36
N SER A 59 -5.73 -6.74 -2.09
CA SER A 59 -4.65 -7.63 -1.66
C SER A 59 -3.92 -7.07 -0.43
N TYR A 60 -3.12 -7.92 0.22
CA TYR A 60 -2.39 -7.58 1.43
C TYR A 60 -1.54 -6.30 1.30
N TYR A 61 -0.75 -6.19 0.24
CA TYR A 61 0.12 -5.04 0.02
C TYR A 61 -0.62 -3.80 -0.50
N GLU A 62 -1.77 -3.97 -1.15
CA GLU A 62 -2.64 -2.85 -1.52
C GLU A 62 -3.23 -2.16 -0.29
N ARG A 63 -3.64 -2.94 0.73
CA ARG A 63 -4.08 -2.38 2.03
C ARG A 63 -2.96 -1.61 2.71
N TRP A 64 -1.74 -2.14 2.68
CA TRP A 64 -0.57 -1.47 3.25
C TRP A 64 -0.27 -0.14 2.58
N ILE A 65 -0.16 -0.10 1.26
CA ILE A 65 0.19 1.15 0.56
C ILE A 65 -0.93 2.20 0.69
N SER A 66 -2.19 1.77 0.75
CA SER A 66 -3.34 2.66 0.98
C SER A 66 -3.27 3.31 2.36
N SER A 67 -3.12 2.50 3.42
CA SER A 67 -3.00 3.00 4.80
C SER A 67 -1.75 3.86 4.97
N LEU A 68 -0.61 3.44 4.43
CA LEU A 68 0.64 4.20 4.47
C LEU A 68 0.48 5.57 3.81
N THR A 69 -0.15 5.63 2.62
CA THR A 69 -0.40 6.90 1.92
C THR A 69 -1.28 7.82 2.77
N ASN A 70 -2.36 7.29 3.35
CA ASN A 70 -3.25 8.08 4.22
C ASN A 70 -2.51 8.65 5.43
N VAL A 71 -1.72 7.84 6.14
CA VAL A 71 -0.95 8.30 7.31
C VAL A 71 0.09 9.36 6.92
N LEU A 72 0.75 9.22 5.78
CA LEU A 72 1.71 10.23 5.32
C LEU A 72 1.03 11.55 4.95
N ILE A 73 -0.19 11.50 4.40
CA ILE A 73 -1.01 12.69 4.12
C ILE A 73 -1.48 13.33 5.43
N GLU A 74 -2.01 12.55 6.38
CA GLU A 74 -2.44 13.03 7.70
C GLU A 74 -1.33 13.77 8.44
N LYS A 75 -0.09 13.31 8.27
CA LYS A 75 1.10 13.91 8.90
C LYS A 75 1.74 15.03 8.07
N GLY A 76 1.22 15.32 6.88
CA GLY A 76 1.74 16.36 5.99
C GLY A 76 3.13 16.06 5.43
N VAL A 77 3.52 14.78 5.37
CA VAL A 77 4.80 14.36 4.75
C VAL A 77 4.71 14.45 3.22
N VAL A 78 3.52 14.15 2.69
CA VAL A 78 3.11 14.41 1.31
C VAL A 78 1.68 14.93 1.32
N THR A 79 1.27 15.63 0.28
CA THR A 79 -0.10 16.09 0.08
C THR A 79 -0.86 15.20 -0.91
N SER A 80 -2.20 15.25 -0.87
CA SER A 80 -3.04 14.57 -1.87
C SER A 80 -2.70 15.01 -3.29
N ASP A 81 -2.40 16.29 -3.48
CA ASP A 81 -2.08 16.87 -4.78
C ASP A 81 -0.74 16.36 -5.30
N GLU A 82 0.28 16.27 -4.44
CA GLU A 82 1.57 15.68 -4.81
C GLU A 82 1.45 14.21 -5.21
N VAL A 83 0.64 13.44 -4.48
CA VAL A 83 0.36 12.04 -4.82
C VAL A 83 -0.35 11.97 -6.17
N GLY A 84 -1.41 12.74 -6.38
CA GLY A 84 -2.17 12.77 -7.63
C GLY A 84 -1.31 13.18 -8.83
N HIS A 85 -0.51 14.24 -8.70
CA HIS A 85 0.44 14.65 -9.73
C HIS A 85 1.44 13.54 -10.03
N LYS A 86 1.98 12.87 -9.00
CA LYS A 86 2.94 11.78 -9.22
C LYS A 86 2.31 10.57 -9.89
N MET A 87 1.05 10.25 -9.59
CA MET A 87 0.31 9.18 -10.27
C MET A 87 0.15 9.47 -11.75
N ASN A 88 -0.24 10.70 -12.12
CA ASN A 88 -0.34 11.13 -13.51
C ASN A 88 1.01 11.00 -14.25
N ASP A 89 2.11 11.42 -13.61
CA ASP A 89 3.46 11.26 -14.18
C ASP A 89 3.83 9.79 -14.40
N VAL A 90 3.42 8.90 -13.50
CA VAL A 90 3.71 7.47 -13.61
C VAL A 90 2.89 6.85 -14.73
N GLU A 91 1.60 7.18 -14.84
CA GLU A 91 0.71 6.72 -15.89
C GLU A 91 1.16 7.19 -17.28
N ALA A 92 1.58 8.46 -17.39
CA ALA A 92 2.12 8.99 -18.64
C ALA A 92 3.39 8.26 -19.09
N ARG A 93 4.34 8.01 -18.18
CA ARG A 93 5.54 7.23 -18.49
C ARG A 93 5.20 5.80 -18.90
N TRP A 94 4.29 5.16 -18.15
CA TRP A 94 3.87 3.78 -18.41
C TRP A 94 3.20 3.62 -19.77
N SER A 95 2.37 4.59 -20.16
CA SER A 95 1.70 4.60 -21.46
C SER A 95 2.70 4.81 -22.60
N ALA A 96 3.62 5.76 -22.45
CA ALA A 96 4.67 6.02 -23.43
C ALA A 96 5.57 4.79 -23.65
N ASP A 97 5.98 4.09 -22.59
CA ASP A 97 6.81 2.89 -22.70
C ASP A 97 6.13 1.77 -23.51
N ARG A 98 4.78 1.68 -23.45
CA ARG A 98 3.99 0.68 -24.18
C ARG A 98 3.64 1.07 -25.61
N GLU A 99 3.55 2.36 -25.92
CA GLU A 99 3.39 2.85 -27.30
C GLU A 99 4.66 2.65 -28.13
N ILE A 100 5.81 2.46 -27.48
CA ILE A 100 7.12 2.24 -28.11
C ILE A 100 7.38 0.74 -28.40
N GLU A 101 6.58 -0.18 -27.84
CA GLU A 101 6.70 -1.63 -28.07
C GLU A 101 5.89 -2.04 -29.33
N PRO A 102 6.55 -2.49 -30.44
CA PRO A 102 5.88 -2.84 -31.70
C PRO A 102 5.20 -4.21 -31.70
#